data_AF-A0A8T0CF04-F1
#
_entry.id   AF-A0A8T0CF04-F1
#
_cell.length_a   1.000
_cell.length_b   1.000
_cell.length_c   1.000
_cell.angle_alpha   90.00
_cell.angle_beta   90.00
_cell.angle_gamma   90.00
#
_symmetry.space_group_name_H-M   'P 1'
#
loop_
_entity.id
_entity.type
_entity.pdbx_description
1 polymer ?
#
loop_
_entity_poly.entity_id
_entity_poly.type
_entity_poly.pdbx_seq_one_letter_code
_entity_poly.pdbx_strand_id
1 'polypeptide(L)'
;MSDMNATVKETKAGFHVEGYEKIEYDFTFLDGVFDKQNSQLADCYERWGRALAVMDSNIFDMYGEQMQEYFDHHKLELQIHKTMIGEKAKSIETLLSIVDSMNKFGVYRKEPVLVVGGGLVTDVAG
;
A
#
# COMPACT_ATOMS: atom_id res chain seq x y z
N MET A 1 29.05 -8.30 12.92
CA MET A 1 27.72 -8.17 12.29
C MET A 1 26.80 -9.12 13.02
N SER A 2 25.68 -8.65 13.60
CA SER A 2 24.66 -9.59 14.10
C SER A 2 24.18 -10.41 12.92
N ASP A 3 24.28 -11.72 13.05
CA ASP A 3 23.91 -12.73 12.08
C ASP A 3 22.38 -12.86 11.89
N MET A 4 21.59 -12.05 12.62
CA MET A 4 20.12 -11.89 12.52
C MET A 4 19.32 -13.19 12.46
N ASN A 5 19.91 -14.28 12.95
CA ASN A 5 19.31 -15.59 12.93
C ASN A 5 18.30 -15.71 14.08
N ALA A 6 17.11 -16.22 13.77
CA ALA A 6 16.18 -16.63 14.79
C ALA A 6 16.71 -17.88 15.52
N THR A 7 16.64 -17.89 16.86
CA THR A 7 17.11 -19.00 17.69
C THR A 7 16.05 -19.44 18.67
N VAL A 8 16.07 -20.74 18.98
CA VAL A 8 15.28 -21.35 20.06
C VAL A 8 16.24 -22.14 20.94
N LYS A 9 16.22 -21.90 22.25
CA LYS A 9 17.06 -22.57 23.24
C LYS A 9 16.20 -23.14 24.35
N GLU A 10 16.37 -24.42 24.66
CA GLU A 10 15.74 -25.02 25.85
C GLU A 10 16.34 -24.39 27.12
N THR A 11 15.50 -24.20 28.12
CA THR A 11 15.83 -23.69 29.45
C THR A 11 15.36 -24.70 30.50
N LYS A 12 15.76 -24.53 31.75
CA LYS A 12 15.39 -25.46 32.83
C LYS A 12 13.87 -25.65 33.03
N ALA A 13 13.03 -24.72 32.54
CA ALA A 13 11.59 -24.75 32.71
C ALA A 13 10.80 -24.36 31.43
N GLY A 14 11.41 -24.42 30.24
CA GLY A 14 10.74 -24.00 29.00
C GLY A 14 11.71 -23.65 27.88
N PHE A 15 11.35 -22.71 27.01
CA PHE A 15 12.16 -22.29 25.85
C PHE A 15 12.40 -20.77 25.85
N HIS A 16 13.60 -20.37 25.45
CA HIS A 16 13.94 -19.00 25.09
C HIS A 16 13.95 -18.88 23.57
N VAL A 17 13.14 -17.97 23.03
CA VAL A 17 13.02 -17.71 21.59
C VAL A 17 13.44 -16.28 21.32
N GLU A 18 14.33 -16.10 20.36
CA GLU A 18 14.84 -14.80 19.93
C GLU A 18 14.81 -14.74 18.41
N GLY A 19 14.27 -13.68 17.84
CA GLY A 19 14.13 -13.49 16.39
C GLY A 19 14.42 -12.06 15.99
N TYR A 20 14.84 -11.88 14.74
CA TYR A 20 15.15 -10.58 14.16
C TYR A 20 14.40 -10.43 12.84
N GLU A 21 13.76 -9.29 12.64
CA GLU A 21 13.09 -8.95 11.39
C GLU A 21 13.63 -7.60 10.88
N LYS A 22 13.96 -7.54 9.59
CA LYS A 22 14.44 -6.29 8.98
C LYS A 22 13.23 -5.40 8.63
N ILE A 23 13.28 -4.14 9.05
CA ILE A 23 12.36 -3.09 8.61
C ILE A 23 13.16 -2.09 7.77
N GLU A 24 12.71 -1.82 6.55
CA GLU A 24 13.36 -0.92 5.61
C GLU A 24 12.29 -0.26 4.74
N TYR A 25 12.44 1.05 4.51
CA TYR A 25 11.58 1.86 3.67
C TYR A 25 12.32 3.11 3.24
N ASP A 26 11.92 3.66 2.09
CA ASP A 26 12.53 4.84 1.48
C ASP A 26 11.51 5.96 1.30
N PHE A 27 11.99 7.19 1.26
CA PHE A 27 11.22 8.35 0.82
C PHE A 27 11.84 8.90 -0.46
N THR A 28 11.01 9.05 -1.48
CA THR A 28 11.44 9.61 -2.77
C THR A 28 10.62 10.87 -3.06
N PHE A 29 11.31 11.97 -3.33
CA PHE A 29 10.68 13.18 -3.84
C PHE A 29 10.54 13.06 -5.35
N LEU A 30 9.33 13.29 -5.85
CA LEU A 30 9.01 13.25 -7.26
C LEU A 30 8.04 14.37 -7.58
N ASP A 31 8.41 15.22 -8.54
CA ASP A 31 7.49 16.21 -9.08
C ASP A 31 6.62 15.56 -10.15
N GLY A 32 5.29 15.69 -10.02
CA GLY A 32 4.33 15.05 -10.91
C GLY A 32 4.34 13.51 -10.86
N VAL A 33 3.94 12.91 -9.73
CA VAL A 33 3.89 11.43 -9.60
C VAL A 33 3.01 10.73 -10.65
N PHE A 34 2.01 11.43 -11.19
CA PHE A 34 1.14 10.94 -12.28
C PHE A 34 1.48 11.59 -13.64
N ASP A 35 2.66 12.21 -13.79
CA ASP A 35 3.17 12.58 -15.11
C ASP A 35 3.60 11.30 -15.85
N LYS A 36 3.09 11.09 -17.06
CA LYS A 36 3.37 9.91 -17.91
C LYS A 36 4.86 9.74 -18.23
N GLN A 37 5.66 10.79 -18.11
CA GLN A 37 7.12 10.72 -18.30
C GLN A 37 7.85 10.11 -17.08
N ASN A 38 7.21 10.07 -15.92
CA ASN A 38 7.78 9.56 -14.68
C ASN A 38 7.40 8.08 -14.48
N SER A 39 8.33 7.15 -14.71
CA SER A 39 8.06 5.71 -14.55
C SER A 39 8.03 5.22 -13.11
N GLN A 40 8.53 6.01 -12.15
CA GLN A 40 8.86 5.55 -10.79
C GLN A 40 7.69 4.86 -10.07
N LEU A 41 6.46 5.38 -10.22
CA LEU A 41 5.27 4.74 -9.64
C LEU A 41 4.92 3.46 -10.41
N ALA A 42 4.90 3.49 -11.74
CA ALA A 42 4.61 2.33 -12.58
C ALA A 42 5.62 1.18 -12.35
N ASP A 43 6.90 1.50 -12.16
CA ASP A 43 7.98 0.53 -11.89
C ASP A 43 7.72 -0.29 -10.62
N CYS A 44 7.00 0.29 -9.63
CA CYS A 44 6.57 -0.43 -8.42
C CYS A 44 5.52 -1.52 -8.71
N TYR A 45 4.79 -1.38 -9.81
CA TYR A 45 3.66 -2.22 -10.20
C TYR A 45 3.90 -3.08 -11.44
N GLU A 46 5.00 -2.86 -12.18
CA GLU A 46 5.33 -3.57 -13.42
C GLU A 46 5.30 -5.10 -13.26
N ARG A 47 5.88 -5.62 -12.17
CA ARG A 47 5.85 -7.06 -11.83
C ARG A 47 4.43 -7.63 -11.73
N TRP A 48 3.49 -6.82 -11.23
CA TRP A 48 2.13 -7.25 -10.93
C TRP A 48 1.19 -7.04 -12.12
N GLY A 49 1.51 -6.08 -13.00
CA GLY A 49 0.68 -5.71 -14.16
C GLY A 49 -0.59 -4.95 -13.80
N ARG A 50 -0.82 -4.68 -12.51
CA ARG A 50 -2.03 -4.06 -11.98
C ARG A 50 -1.78 -3.40 -10.63
N ALA A 51 -2.68 -2.52 -10.22
CA ALA A 51 -2.66 -1.88 -8.91
C ALA A 51 -4.08 -1.73 -8.34
N LEU A 52 -4.21 -1.99 -7.03
CA LEU A 52 -5.33 -1.53 -6.23
C LEU A 52 -4.92 -0.26 -5.51
N ALA A 53 -5.63 0.84 -5.78
CA ALA A 53 -5.43 2.11 -5.10
C ALA A 53 -6.55 2.39 -4.10
N VAL A 54 -6.19 2.69 -2.86
CA VAL A 54 -7.08 3.27 -1.84
C VAL A 54 -6.87 4.78 -1.86
N MET A 55 -7.92 5.52 -2.20
CA MET A 55 -7.81 6.95 -2.50
C MET A 55 -8.89 7.77 -1.79
N ASP A 56 -8.51 8.94 -1.26
CA ASP A 56 -9.49 9.92 -0.77
C ASP A 56 -10.41 10.38 -1.90
N SER A 57 -11.72 10.43 -1.65
CA SER A 57 -12.69 10.85 -2.66
C SER A 57 -12.45 12.26 -3.21
N ASN A 58 -12.02 13.23 -2.39
CA ASN A 58 -11.77 14.60 -2.88
C ASN A 58 -10.50 14.65 -3.74
N ILE A 59 -9.48 13.86 -3.40
CA ILE A 59 -8.28 13.75 -4.25
C ILE A 59 -8.63 13.02 -5.54
N PHE A 60 -9.49 11.99 -5.49
CA PHE A 60 -9.97 11.30 -6.68
C PHE A 60 -10.68 12.28 -7.63
N ASP A 61 -11.51 13.18 -7.11
CA ASP A 61 -12.23 14.15 -7.94
C ASP A 61 -11.28 15.13 -8.66
N MET A 62 -10.07 15.35 -8.13
CA MET A 62 -9.07 16.22 -8.74
C MET A 62 -8.06 15.48 -9.64
N TYR A 63 -7.64 14.27 -9.25
CA TYR A 63 -6.50 13.56 -9.86
C TYR A 63 -6.85 12.17 -10.40
N GLY A 64 -8.08 11.70 -10.20
CA GLY A 64 -8.49 10.34 -10.58
C GLY A 64 -8.40 10.09 -12.09
N GLU A 65 -8.74 11.09 -12.91
CA GLU A 65 -8.57 11.02 -14.37
C GLU A 65 -7.09 10.96 -14.75
N GLN A 66 -6.26 11.87 -14.22
CA GLN A 66 -4.83 11.88 -14.47
C GLN A 66 -4.15 10.56 -14.06
N MET A 67 -4.56 10.01 -12.91
CA MET A 67 -4.08 8.72 -12.43
C MET A 67 -4.48 7.58 -13.36
N GLN A 68 -5.73 7.53 -13.81
CA GLN A 68 -6.17 6.50 -14.77
C GLN A 68 -5.36 6.59 -16.06
N GLU A 69 -5.18 7.80 -16.63
CA GLU A 69 -4.38 7.99 -17.83
C GLU A 69 -2.90 7.60 -17.65
N TYR A 70 -2.36 7.80 -16.45
CA TYR A 70 -1.00 7.37 -16.10
C TYR A 70 -0.87 5.84 -16.14
N PHE A 71 -1.74 5.13 -15.43
CA PHE A 71 -1.72 3.65 -15.41
C PHE A 71 -2.00 3.06 -16.80
N ASP A 72 -2.93 3.66 -17.55
CA ASP A 72 -3.21 3.26 -18.94
C ASP A 72 -1.99 3.46 -19.86
N HIS A 73 -1.28 4.59 -19.72
CA HIS A 73 -0.05 4.87 -20.47
C HIS A 73 1.02 3.79 -20.22
N HIS A 74 1.18 3.36 -18.97
CA HIS A 74 2.11 2.31 -18.57
C HIS A 74 1.55 0.89 -18.72
N LYS A 75 0.35 0.72 -19.27
CA LYS A 75 -0.32 -0.57 -19.53
C LYS A 75 -0.53 -1.41 -18.26
N LEU A 76 -0.86 -0.73 -17.17
CA LEU A 76 -1.17 -1.35 -15.88
C LEU A 76 -2.67 -1.24 -15.62
N GLU A 77 -3.30 -2.35 -15.22
CA GLU A 77 -4.71 -2.31 -14.80
C GLU A 77 -4.84 -1.57 -13.46
N LEU A 78 -5.75 -0.61 -13.39
CA LEU A 78 -5.99 0.17 -12.16
C LEU A 78 -7.41 -0.09 -11.64
N GLN A 79 -7.51 -0.51 -10.38
CA GLN A 79 -8.76 -0.49 -9.63
C GLN A 79 -8.65 0.49 -8.46
N ILE A 80 -9.67 1.33 -8.28
CA ILE A 80 -9.68 2.35 -7.23
C ILE A 80 -10.79 2.06 -6.21
N HIS A 81 -10.39 1.87 -4.96
CA HIS A 81 -11.27 1.96 -3.80
C HIS A 81 -11.29 3.42 -3.32
N LYS A 82 -12.42 4.10 -3.54
CA LYS A 82 -12.62 5.46 -3.04
C LYS A 82 -13.11 5.40 -1.61
N THR A 83 -12.50 6.20 -0.75
CA THR A 83 -12.92 6.34 0.65
C THR A 83 -13.05 7.81 0.99
N MET A 84 -14.11 8.17 1.72
CA MET A 84 -14.31 9.52 2.22
C MET A 84 -13.87 9.54 3.68
N ILE A 85 -12.65 9.99 3.96
CA ILE A 85 -12.11 9.93 5.32
C ILE A 85 -12.00 11.31 5.94
N GLY A 86 -13.03 11.68 6.71
CA GLY A 86 -12.91 12.66 7.79
C GLY A 86 -12.65 11.97 9.13
N GLU A 87 -12.36 12.74 10.20
CA GLU A 87 -12.03 12.18 11.54
C GLU A 87 -13.06 11.12 12.03
N LYS A 88 -14.35 11.35 11.76
CA LYS A 88 -15.44 10.43 12.14
C LYS A 88 -15.45 9.12 11.35
N ALA A 89 -14.79 9.09 10.20
CA ALA A 89 -14.68 7.92 9.32
C ALA A 89 -13.41 7.11 9.58
N LYS A 90 -12.58 7.50 10.57
CA LYS A 90 -11.49 6.67 11.09
C LYS A 90 -12.08 5.57 11.98
N SER A 91 -12.60 4.52 11.35
CA SER A 91 -13.32 3.45 12.02
C SER A 91 -12.97 2.07 11.44
N ILE A 92 -13.32 1.02 12.19
CA ILE A 92 -13.12 -0.37 11.75
C ILE A 92 -13.96 -0.69 10.53
N GLU A 93 -15.14 -0.11 10.39
CA GLU A 93 -16.00 -0.29 9.21
C GLU A 93 -15.31 0.21 7.94
N THR A 94 -14.62 1.35 8.01
CA THR A 94 -13.83 1.87 6.88
C THR A 94 -12.67 0.93 6.55
N LEU A 95 -11.91 0.46 7.55
CA LEU A 95 -10.85 -0.53 7.34
C LEU A 95 -11.39 -1.81 6.68
N LEU A 96 -12.51 -2.35 7.18
CA LEU A 96 -13.10 -3.57 6.63
C LEU A 96 -13.57 -3.39 5.19
N SER A 97 -14.06 -2.21 4.81
CA SER A 97 -14.40 -1.92 3.41
C SER A 97 -13.20 -1.91 2.47
N ILE A 98 -12.02 -1.50 2.97
CA ILE A 98 -10.75 -1.61 2.24
C ILE A 98 -10.36 -3.09 2.11
N VAL A 99 -10.46 -3.86 3.20
CA VAL A 99 -10.19 -5.31 3.20
C VAL A 99 -11.09 -6.05 2.21
N ASP A 100 -12.37 -5.71 2.14
CA ASP A 100 -13.30 -6.27 1.15
C ASP A 100 -12.86 -5.97 -0.29
N SER A 101 -12.31 -4.77 -0.51
CA SER A 101 -11.79 -4.38 -1.82
C SER A 101 -10.50 -5.11 -2.17
N MET A 102 -9.62 -5.33 -1.20
CA MET A 102 -8.42 -6.18 -1.37
C MET A 102 -8.80 -7.62 -1.70
N ASN A 103 -9.80 -8.18 -1.00
CA ASN A 103 -10.32 -9.52 -1.27
C ASN A 103 -10.93 -9.62 -2.67
N LYS A 104 -11.76 -8.63 -3.06
CA LYS A 104 -12.39 -8.59 -4.38
C LYS A 104 -11.38 -8.44 -5.51
N PHE A 105 -10.36 -7.62 -5.33
CA PHE A 105 -9.25 -7.47 -6.28
C PHE A 105 -8.36 -8.73 -6.35
N GLY A 106 -8.35 -9.51 -5.27
CA GLY A 106 -7.52 -10.69 -5.13
C GLY A 106 -6.05 -10.33 -4.98
N VAL A 107 -5.72 -9.38 -4.09
CA VAL A 107 -4.35 -8.92 -3.82
C VAL A 107 -3.47 -10.11 -3.42
N TYR A 108 -2.32 -10.28 -4.07
CA TYR A 108 -1.34 -11.31 -3.65
C TYR A 108 -0.64 -10.91 -2.35
N ARG A 109 -0.16 -11.90 -1.58
CA ARG A 109 0.50 -11.70 -0.28
C ARG A 109 1.64 -10.65 -0.26
N LYS A 110 2.31 -10.43 -1.39
CA LYS A 110 3.41 -9.46 -1.54
C LYS A 110 3.10 -8.33 -2.52
N GLU A 111 1.89 -8.30 -3.10
CA GLU A 111 1.45 -7.24 -4.00
C GLU A 111 1.12 -6.00 -3.17
N PRO A 112 1.76 -4.84 -3.43
CA PRO A 112 1.56 -3.65 -2.63
C PRO A 112 0.20 -3.00 -2.95
N VAL A 113 -0.50 -2.50 -1.94
CA VAL A 113 -1.66 -1.63 -2.13
C VAL A 113 -1.18 -0.19 -2.21
N LEU A 114 -1.61 0.55 -3.25
CA LEU A 114 -1.29 1.97 -3.39
C LEU A 114 -2.22 2.77 -2.47
N VAL A 115 -1.68 3.67 -1.65
CA VAL A 115 -2.48 4.56 -0.80
C VAL A 115 -2.22 6.00 -1.20
N VAL A 116 -3.27 6.72 -1.59
CA VAL A 116 -3.20 8.11 -2.08
C VAL A 116 -4.15 8.98 -1.27
N GLY A 117 -3.60 9.77 -0.35
CA GLY A 117 -4.40 10.49 0.63
C GLY A 117 -3.59 11.33 1.59
N GLY A 118 -4.29 12.06 2.45
CA GLY A 118 -3.71 12.63 3.67
C GLY A 118 -3.58 11.59 4.79
N GLY A 119 -3.15 12.05 5.96
CA GLY A 119 -2.85 11.21 7.12
C GLY A 119 -3.97 10.25 7.54
N LEU A 120 -5.23 10.68 7.45
CA LEU A 120 -6.36 9.82 7.84
C LEU A 120 -6.56 8.62 6.90
N VAL A 121 -6.27 8.77 5.61
CA VAL A 121 -6.36 7.65 4.66
C VAL A 121 -5.22 6.67 4.90
N THR A 122 -4.00 7.18 5.07
CA THR A 122 -2.83 6.35 5.33
C THR A 122 -2.90 5.65 6.68
N ASP A 123 -3.53 6.27 7.69
CA ASP A 123 -3.73 5.67 9.01
C ASP A 123 -4.70 4.48 8.99
N VAL A 124 -5.72 4.51 8.13
CA VAL A 124 -6.74 3.44 8.06
C VAL A 124 -6.32 2.33 7.10
N ALA A 125 -5.58 2.67 6.04
CA ALA A 125 -5.15 1.70 5.04
C ALA A 125 -3.81 1.00 5.37
N GLY A 126 -2.96 1.63 6.19
CA GLY A 126 -1.65 1.10 6.60
C GLY A 126 -1.73 0.24 7.87
#